data_AF-A0AAT9TP31-F1
#
_entry.id   AF-A0AAT9TP31-F1
#
_cell.length_a   1.000
_cell.length_b   1.000
_cell.length_c   1.000
_cell.angle_alpha   90.00
_cell.angle_beta   90.00
_cell.angle_gamma   90.00
#
_symmetry.space_group_name_H-M   'P 1'
#
loop_
_entity.id
_entity.type
_entity.pdbx_description
1 polymer ?
#
loop_
_entity_poly.entity_id
_entity_poly.type
_entity_poly.pdbx_seq_one_letter_code
_entity_poly.pdbx_strand_id
1 'polypeptide(L)'
;MPSPGTPKVVVHAAADVRLVAPPEELERVNHDGVRRRLAWIDAEAMGGVRFHHISTLAVAGGIDPAAPNRRFSEADLRIGQHFRTPYERSKSLAEEAVRAWAASGRRCHIHRSGHVAAHSRTGAFHGGIATNRVYQTLRGYLPAGAAPRLEGRRSPSVTWTRWPPGSRLWPCTRTRPPGPTMSRPRTRSPTTNWWAG
;
A
#
# COMPACT_ATOMS: atom_id res chain seq x y z
N MET A 1 38.45 -5.70 -11.97
CA MET A 1 37.65 -6.17 -10.82
C MET A 1 36.60 -5.12 -10.51
N PRO A 2 35.29 -5.40 -10.45
CA PRO A 2 34.33 -4.43 -9.93
C PRO A 2 34.71 -4.12 -8.46
N SER A 3 34.81 -2.83 -8.13
CA SER A 3 35.05 -2.31 -6.78
C SER A 3 34.08 -2.97 -5.78
N PRO A 4 34.51 -3.33 -4.54
CA PRO A 4 33.59 -3.85 -3.54
C PRO A 4 32.57 -2.76 -3.21
N GLY A 5 31.27 -2.89 -3.44
CA GLY A 5 30.50 -3.88 -4.19
C GLY A 5 29.12 -3.24 -4.32
N THR A 6 28.98 -2.28 -5.25
CA THR A 6 27.76 -1.49 -5.38
C THR A 6 26.53 -2.41 -5.41
N PRO A 7 25.55 -2.22 -4.51
CA PRO A 7 24.41 -3.12 -4.44
C PRO A 7 23.65 -3.10 -5.76
N LYS A 8 23.32 -4.30 -6.27
CA LYS A 8 22.46 -4.43 -7.46
C LYS A 8 21.00 -4.10 -7.14
N VAL A 9 20.61 -4.27 -5.87
CA VAL A 9 19.23 -4.11 -5.39
C VAL A 9 19.26 -3.45 -4.01
N VAL A 10 18.37 -2.50 -3.79
CA VAL A 10 18.06 -1.94 -2.47
C VAL A 10 16.61 -2.24 -2.16
N VAL A 11 16.35 -2.98 -1.08
CA VAL A 11 14.99 -3.20 -0.56
C VAL A 11 14.81 -2.31 0.67
N HIS A 12 13.86 -1.38 0.59
CA HIS A 12 13.53 -0.47 1.68
C HIS A 12 12.20 -0.88 2.31
N ALA A 13 12.32 -1.67 3.38
CA ALA A 13 11.21 -2.16 4.20
C ALA A 13 11.09 -1.46 5.56
N ALA A 14 12.08 -0.63 5.93
CA ALA A 14 12.05 0.12 7.17
C ALA A 14 10.87 1.10 7.17
N ALA A 15 10.03 1.00 8.20
CA ALA A 15 8.87 1.85 8.38
C ALA A 15 8.48 1.88 9.85
N ASP A 16 7.91 3.00 10.28
CA ASP A 16 7.09 3.06 11.47
C ASP A 16 5.64 2.72 11.09
N VAL A 17 5.13 1.64 11.68
CA VAL A 17 3.83 1.05 11.37
C VAL A 17 2.79 1.30 12.47
N ARG A 18 3.11 2.15 13.45
CA ARG A 18 2.20 2.52 14.53
C ARG A 18 1.05 3.36 13.96
N LEU A 19 -0.17 2.81 13.98
CA LEU A 19 -1.37 3.47 13.42
C LEU A 19 -1.79 4.74 14.17
N VAL A 20 -1.28 4.94 15.39
CA VAL A 20 -1.62 6.05 16.30
C VAL A 20 -0.40 6.87 16.71
N ALA A 21 0.71 6.75 15.99
CA ALA A 21 1.88 7.61 16.22
C ALA A 21 1.64 9.05 15.72
N PRO A 22 2.38 10.03 16.25
CA PRO A 22 2.29 11.41 15.78
C PRO A 22 2.57 11.51 14.27
N PRO A 23 1.77 12.27 13.50
CA PRO A 23 1.92 12.40 12.06
C PRO A 23 3.34 12.77 11.61
N GLU A 24 3.98 13.70 12.32
CA GLU A 24 5.33 14.18 12.06
C GLU A 24 6.39 13.10 12.26
N GLU A 25 6.22 12.23 13.25
CA GLU A 25 7.12 11.08 13.45
C GLU A 25 6.99 10.08 12.30
N LEU A 26 5.75 9.78 11.91
CA LEU A 26 5.47 8.87 10.81
C LEU A 26 6.01 9.41 9.48
N GLU A 27 5.84 10.70 9.20
CA GLU A 27 6.39 11.33 7.99
C GLU A 27 7.91 11.34 8.00
N ARG A 28 8.54 11.69 9.13
CA ARG A 28 10.00 11.67 9.28
C ARG A 28 10.60 10.28 9.04
N VAL A 29 9.92 9.22 9.47
CA VAL A 29 10.40 7.84 9.26
C VAL A 29 10.05 7.34 7.86
N ASN A 30 8.77 7.39 7.49
CA ASN A 30 8.25 6.69 6.32
C ASN A 30 8.44 7.45 5.01
N HIS A 31 8.35 8.79 5.04
CA HIS A 31 8.50 9.63 3.85
C HIS A 31 9.92 10.16 3.74
N ASP A 32 10.42 10.85 4.76
CA ASP A 32 11.76 11.44 4.70
C ASP A 32 12.85 10.37 4.71
N GLY A 33 12.63 9.24 5.38
CA GLY A 33 13.53 8.08 5.33
C GLY A 33 13.70 7.54 3.90
N VAL A 34 12.62 7.49 3.13
CA VAL A 34 12.66 7.11 1.71
C VAL A 34 13.43 8.15 0.91
N ARG A 35 13.11 9.45 1.06
CA ARG A 35 13.82 10.53 0.36
C ARG A 35 15.32 10.49 0.60
N ARG A 36 15.75 10.30 1.85
CA ARG A 36 17.16 10.14 2.22
C ARG A 36 17.80 8.94 1.53
N ARG A 37 17.09 7.80 1.45
CA ARG A 37 17.61 6.61 0.78
C ARG A 37 17.78 6.79 -0.73
N LEU A 38 16.84 7.49 -1.38
CA LEU A 38 16.92 7.82 -2.80
C LEU A 38 18.07 8.80 -3.08
N ALA A 39 18.21 9.83 -2.24
CA ALA A 39 19.31 10.78 -2.34
C ALA A 39 20.69 10.11 -2.16
N TRP A 40 20.80 9.16 -1.22
CA TRP A 40 22.01 8.34 -1.07
C TRP A 40 22.29 7.50 -2.33
N ILE A 41 21.27 6.93 -2.96
CA ILE A 41 21.44 6.19 -4.22
C ILE A 41 22.06 7.07 -5.31
N ASP A 42 21.56 8.29 -5.42
CA ASP A 42 22.03 9.25 -6.42
C ASP A 42 23.44 9.75 -6.13
N ALA A 43 23.73 10.07 -4.86
CA ALA A 43 25.04 10.57 -4.42
C ALA A 43 26.18 9.56 -4.69
N GLU A 44 25.90 8.27 -4.52
CA GLU A 44 26.86 7.18 -4.75
C GLU A 44 26.92 6.74 -6.23
N ALA A 45 26.30 7.48 -7.15
CA ALA A 45 26.25 7.20 -8.59
C ALA A 45 25.80 5.76 -8.93
N MET A 46 24.88 5.20 -8.14
CA MET A 46 24.44 3.81 -8.28
C MET A 46 23.38 3.64 -9.38
N GLY A 47 23.62 4.17 -10.58
CA GLY A 47 22.64 4.22 -11.68
C GLY A 47 22.10 2.85 -12.14
N GLY A 48 22.80 1.76 -11.83
CA GLY A 48 22.36 0.38 -12.11
C GLY A 48 21.46 -0.25 -11.04
N VAL A 49 21.26 0.39 -9.89
CA VAL A 49 20.52 -0.20 -8.77
C VAL A 49 19.03 -0.27 -9.05
N ARG A 50 18.40 -1.37 -8.62
CA ARG A 50 16.94 -1.48 -8.55
C ARG A 50 16.47 -1.15 -7.13
N PHE A 51 15.60 -0.16 -7.00
CA PHE A 51 15.01 0.21 -5.72
C PHE A 51 13.66 -0.47 -5.50
N HIS A 52 13.49 -1.20 -4.41
CA HIS A 52 12.24 -1.86 -4.04
C HIS A 52 11.69 -1.18 -2.78
N HIS A 53 10.58 -0.47 -2.92
CA HIS A 53 9.88 0.15 -1.80
C HIS A 53 8.76 -0.75 -1.30
N ILE A 54 8.79 -1.12 -0.01
CA ILE A 54 7.66 -1.83 0.60
C ILE A 54 6.65 -0.79 1.08
N SER A 55 5.48 -0.79 0.45
CA SER A 55 4.33 0.06 0.76
C SER A 55 3.17 -0.78 1.31
N THR A 56 1.96 -0.24 1.32
CA THR A 56 0.76 -0.89 1.85
C THR A 56 -0.43 -0.70 0.93
N LEU A 57 -1.34 -1.69 0.86
CA LEU A 57 -2.63 -1.54 0.18
C LEU A 57 -3.49 -0.40 0.78
N ALA A 58 -3.20 0.02 2.01
CA ALA A 58 -3.92 1.10 2.67
C ALA A 58 -3.76 2.46 1.97
N VAL A 59 -2.78 2.61 1.06
CA VAL A 59 -2.64 3.82 0.22
C VAL A 59 -3.79 4.00 -0.79
N ALA A 60 -4.61 2.97 -1.02
CA ALA A 60 -5.86 3.10 -1.75
C ALA A 60 -6.84 4.07 -1.05
N GLY A 61 -6.64 4.28 0.26
CA GLY A 61 -7.50 5.07 1.12
C GLY A 61 -8.89 4.46 1.32
N GLY A 62 -9.79 5.24 1.90
CA GLY A 62 -11.15 4.79 2.14
C GLY A 62 -12.04 4.79 0.89
N ILE A 63 -13.19 4.14 1.02
CA ILE A 63 -14.28 4.21 0.03
C ILE A 63 -14.94 5.57 0.22
N ASP A 64 -14.93 6.38 -0.83
CA ASP A 64 -15.67 7.64 -0.87
C ASP A 64 -17.16 7.33 -1.08
N PRO A 65 -18.06 7.74 -0.17
CA PRO A 65 -19.51 7.57 -0.35
C PRO A 65 -20.04 8.20 -1.64
N ALA A 66 -19.40 9.27 -2.14
CA ALA A 66 -19.76 9.91 -3.41
C ALA A 66 -19.27 9.11 -4.63
N ALA A 67 -18.32 8.19 -4.46
CA ALA A 67 -17.77 7.35 -5.52
C ALA A 67 -17.61 5.89 -5.05
N PRO A 68 -18.72 5.18 -4.76
CA PRO A 68 -18.70 3.84 -4.16
C PRO A 68 -18.05 2.77 -5.07
N ASN A 69 -18.03 3.01 -6.38
CA ASN A 69 -17.47 2.11 -7.39
C ASN A 69 -16.02 2.46 -7.77
N ARG A 70 -15.33 3.32 -6.99
CA ARG A 70 -13.96 3.72 -7.26
C ARG A 70 -13.03 2.49 -7.21
N ARG A 71 -12.30 2.27 -8.30
CA ARG A 71 -11.28 1.21 -8.41
C ARG A 71 -9.89 1.78 -8.19
N PHE A 72 -9.05 1.01 -7.53
CA PHE A 72 -7.64 1.30 -7.31
C PHE A 72 -6.80 0.08 -7.72
N SER A 73 -5.77 0.31 -8.51
CA SER A 73 -4.88 -0.70 -9.08
C SER A 73 -3.41 -0.32 -8.90
N GLU A 74 -2.51 -1.22 -9.28
CA GLU A 74 -1.05 -1.02 -9.29
C GLU A 74 -0.62 0.16 -10.17
N ALA A 75 -1.44 0.51 -11.17
CA ALA A 75 -1.20 1.62 -12.08
C ALA A 75 -1.60 2.99 -11.51
N ASP A 76 -2.39 3.00 -10.42
CA ASP A 76 -2.90 4.22 -9.80
C ASP A 76 -1.96 4.70 -8.69
N LEU A 77 -1.80 6.02 -8.54
CA LEU A 77 -1.03 6.65 -7.46
C LEU A 77 -1.89 7.62 -6.66
N ARG A 78 -2.43 8.65 -7.30
CA ARG A 78 -3.24 9.69 -6.66
C ARG A 78 -4.56 9.87 -7.39
N ILE A 79 -5.62 9.27 -6.85
CA ILE A 79 -6.97 9.27 -7.46
C ILE A 79 -8.02 9.93 -6.53
N GLY A 80 -7.58 10.90 -5.72
CA GLY A 80 -8.44 11.57 -4.74
C GLY A 80 -8.76 10.72 -3.50
N GLN A 81 -7.84 9.85 -3.07
CA GLN A 81 -8.03 9.08 -1.84
C GLN A 81 -7.99 9.95 -0.59
N HIS A 82 -8.86 9.62 0.37
CA HIS A 82 -8.81 10.13 1.74
C HIS A 82 -8.18 9.07 2.65
N PHE A 83 -7.31 9.51 3.56
CA PHE A 83 -6.60 8.64 4.49
C PHE A 83 -7.22 8.69 5.87
N ARG A 84 -7.38 7.53 6.49
CA ARG A 84 -7.95 7.36 7.82
C ARG A 84 -6.90 7.47 8.92
N THR A 85 -5.65 7.22 8.57
CA THR A 85 -4.52 7.25 9.50
C THR A 85 -3.36 8.09 8.95
N PRO A 86 -2.57 8.74 9.82
CA PRO A 86 -1.35 9.40 9.38
C PRO A 86 -0.33 8.42 8.76
N TYR A 87 -0.36 7.15 9.18
CA TYR A 87 0.43 6.08 8.58
C TYR A 87 0.13 5.93 7.09
N GLU A 88 -1.14 5.78 6.69
CA GLU A 88 -1.56 5.70 5.29
C GLU A 88 -1.07 6.88 4.46
N ARG A 89 -1.23 8.11 5.00
CA ARG A 89 -0.75 9.33 4.37
C ARG A 89 0.76 9.29 4.15
N SER A 90 1.52 8.95 5.19
CA SER A 90 2.99 8.90 5.13
C SER A 90 3.49 7.89 4.08
N LYS A 91 2.81 6.73 3.95
CA LYS A 91 3.13 5.73 2.93
C LYS A 91 2.75 6.18 1.52
N SER A 92 1.64 6.91 1.36
CA SER A 92 1.29 7.52 0.07
C SER A 92 2.31 8.57 -0.37
N LEU A 93 2.76 9.44 0.54
CA LEU A 93 3.82 10.43 0.25
C LEU A 93 5.14 9.76 -0.15
N ALA A 94 5.48 8.65 0.50
CA ALA A 94 6.63 7.84 0.11
C ALA A 94 6.50 7.28 -1.31
N GLU A 95 5.33 6.78 -1.71
CA GLU A 95 5.11 6.32 -3.09
C GLU A 95 5.23 7.46 -4.11
N GLU A 96 4.73 8.66 -3.80
CA GLU A 96 4.88 9.84 -4.64
C GLU A 96 6.37 10.20 -4.83
N ALA A 97 7.16 10.20 -3.76
CA ALA A 97 8.61 10.43 -3.84
C ALA A 97 9.34 9.38 -4.69
N VAL A 98 9.00 8.10 -4.52
CA VAL A 98 9.60 7.00 -5.30
C VAL A 98 9.23 7.11 -6.78
N ARG A 99 7.97 7.43 -7.10
CA ARG A 99 7.52 7.62 -8.49
C ARG A 99 8.20 8.82 -9.14
N ALA A 100 8.31 9.95 -8.43
CA ALA A 100 9.01 11.13 -8.92
C ALA A 100 10.49 10.83 -9.21
N TRP A 101 11.16 10.09 -8.31
CA TRP A 101 12.54 9.65 -8.50
C TRP A 101 12.69 8.70 -9.71
N ALA A 102 11.75 7.78 -9.89
CA ALA A 102 11.74 6.84 -11.01
C ALA A 102 11.52 7.52 -12.37
N ALA A 103 10.78 8.63 -12.40
CA ALA A 103 10.47 9.37 -13.62
C ALA A 103 11.73 9.88 -14.34
N SER A 104 12.87 10.01 -13.64
CA SER A 104 14.15 10.37 -14.26
C SER A 104 14.95 9.15 -14.76
N GLY A 105 14.28 8.05 -15.10
CA GLY A 105 14.89 6.85 -15.70
C GLY A 105 15.45 5.82 -14.72
N ARG A 106 15.25 5.99 -13.40
CA ARG A 106 15.69 5.01 -12.39
C ARG A 106 14.74 3.81 -12.31
N ARG A 107 15.31 2.64 -11.99
CA ARG A 107 14.56 1.39 -11.88
C ARG A 107 14.00 1.22 -10.46
N CYS A 108 12.68 1.13 -10.33
CA CYS A 108 12.06 0.80 -9.05
C CYS A 108 10.76 -0.02 -9.12
N HIS A 109 10.43 -0.61 -7.97
CA HIS A 109 9.23 -1.40 -7.73
C HIS A 109 8.60 -0.99 -6.38
N ILE A 110 7.28 -0.81 -6.36
CA ILE A 110 6.50 -0.51 -5.16
C ILE A 110 5.66 -1.75 -4.86
N HIS A 111 5.85 -2.32 -3.68
CA HIS A 111 5.18 -3.54 -3.24
C HIS A 111 4.13 -3.17 -2.20
N ARG A 112 2.85 -3.13 -2.58
CA ARG A 112 1.75 -2.79 -1.67
C ARG A 112 1.28 -4.04 -0.93
N SER A 113 1.78 -4.27 0.29
CA SER A 113 1.34 -5.42 1.08
C SER A 113 -0.03 -5.19 1.72
N GLY A 114 -0.80 -6.27 1.88
CA GLY A 114 -1.99 -6.28 2.72
C GLY A 114 -1.64 -6.39 4.20
N HIS A 115 -2.54 -6.97 4.99
CA HIS A 115 -2.26 -7.26 6.39
C HIS A 115 -1.19 -8.35 6.49
N VAL A 116 -0.08 -8.07 7.17
CA VAL A 116 0.98 -9.06 7.42
C VAL A 116 0.64 -9.84 8.69
N ALA A 117 0.38 -11.13 8.53
CA ALA A 117 0.06 -12.04 9.63
C ALA A 117 1.30 -12.82 10.13
N ALA A 118 1.16 -13.48 11.28
CA ALA A 118 2.16 -14.41 11.81
C ALA A 118 2.48 -15.53 10.83
N HIS A 119 3.68 -16.09 10.99
CA HIS A 119 4.12 -17.25 10.23
C HIS A 119 3.11 -18.39 10.42
N SER A 120 2.50 -18.85 9.31
CA SER A 120 1.32 -19.71 9.35
C SER A 120 1.52 -21.06 10.04
N ARG A 121 2.77 -21.56 10.11
CA ARG A 121 3.09 -22.85 10.73
C ARG A 121 3.57 -22.75 12.18
N THR A 122 4.21 -21.64 12.55
CA THR A 122 4.90 -21.52 13.84
C THR A 122 4.26 -20.46 14.74
N GLY A 123 3.37 -19.63 14.20
CA GLY A 123 2.84 -18.47 14.91
C GLY A 123 3.86 -17.35 15.15
N ALA A 124 5.10 -17.48 14.63
CA ALA A 124 6.14 -16.48 14.83
C ALA A 124 5.72 -15.14 14.22
N PHE A 125 5.85 -14.07 15.01
CA PHE A 125 5.58 -12.70 14.58
C PHE A 125 6.65 -11.78 15.17
N HIS A 126 6.81 -10.59 14.59
CA HIS A 126 7.67 -9.59 15.20
C HIS A 126 7.15 -9.22 16.60
N GLY A 127 8.00 -8.71 17.48
CA GLY A 127 7.66 -8.43 18.89
C GLY A 127 6.49 -7.46 19.12
N GLY A 128 5.99 -6.81 18.06
CA GLY A 128 4.83 -5.91 18.09
C GLY A 128 3.48 -6.60 17.89
N ILE A 129 3.34 -7.90 18.16
CA ILE A 129 2.05 -8.61 18.01
C ILE A 129 0.94 -7.98 18.88
N ALA A 130 1.30 -7.50 20.07
CA ALA A 130 0.37 -6.88 21.01
C ALA A 130 -0.23 -5.56 20.50
N THR A 131 0.45 -4.90 19.57
CA THR A 131 0.00 -3.65 18.92
C THR A 131 -0.62 -3.87 17.54
N ASN A 132 -0.70 -5.12 17.06
CA ASN A 132 -1.32 -5.42 15.78
C ASN A 132 -2.85 -5.49 15.95
N ARG A 133 -3.57 -4.64 15.20
CA ARG A 133 -5.01 -4.45 15.38
C ARG A 133 -5.84 -5.72 15.14
N VAL A 134 -5.42 -6.60 14.24
CA VAL A 134 -6.12 -7.89 14.00
C VAL A 134 -5.94 -8.80 15.21
N TYR A 135 -4.72 -8.92 15.73
CA TYR A 135 -4.48 -9.73 16.93
C TYR A 135 -5.12 -9.14 18.19
N GLN A 136 -5.17 -7.81 18.34
CA GLN A 136 -5.92 -7.15 19.41
C GLN A 136 -7.42 -7.47 19.33
N THR A 137 -7.98 -7.45 18.12
CA THR A 137 -9.39 -7.79 17.86
C THR A 137 -9.66 -9.25 18.24
N LEU A 138 -8.82 -10.18 17.77
CA LEU A 138 -8.91 -11.60 18.13
C LEU A 138 -8.77 -11.82 19.64
N ARG A 139 -7.85 -11.10 20.30
CA ARG A 139 -7.65 -11.19 21.75
C ARG A 139 -8.84 -10.66 22.56
N GLY A 140 -9.67 -9.79 21.98
CA GLY A 140 -10.95 -9.40 22.58
C GLY A 140 -12.04 -10.45 22.38
N TYR A 141 -12.14 -11.02 21.18
CA TYR A 141 -13.21 -11.97 20.83
C TYR A 141 -13.04 -13.34 21.49
N LEU A 142 -11.82 -13.87 21.54
CA LEU A 142 -11.57 -15.23 22.03
C LEU A 142 -11.98 -15.42 23.50
N PRO A 143 -11.59 -14.55 24.45
CA PRO A 143 -12.04 -14.68 25.84
C PRO A 143 -13.53 -14.39 26.01
N ALA A 144 -14.10 -13.50 25.19
CA ALA A 144 -15.54 -13.19 25.24
C ALA A 144 -16.41 -14.35 24.73
N GLY A 145 -15.83 -15.34 24.03
CA GLY A 145 -16.58 -16.41 23.39
C GLY A 145 -17.55 -15.92 22.31
N ALA A 146 -17.42 -14.67 21.86
CA ALA A 146 -18.36 -14.00 20.98
C ALA A 146 -17.63 -13.04 20.03
N ALA A 147 -18.14 -12.93 18.81
CA ALA A 147 -17.72 -11.98 17.81
C ALA A 147 -18.95 -11.32 17.18
N PRO A 148 -18.88 -10.04 16.78
CA PRO A 148 -19.99 -9.36 16.14
C PRO A 148 -20.33 -10.04 14.81
N ARG A 149 -21.61 -10.22 14.55
CA ARG A 149 -22.09 -10.62 13.22
C ARG A 149 -21.96 -9.42 12.29
N LEU A 150 -21.05 -9.51 11.33
CA LEU A 150 -20.90 -8.48 10.31
C LEU A 150 -21.94 -8.73 9.21
N GLU A 151 -22.77 -7.73 8.91
CA GLU A 151 -23.62 -7.74 7.72
C GLU A 151 -22.82 -7.31 6.47
N GLY A 152 -22.90 -8.11 5.41
CA GLY A 152 -22.23 -7.88 4.13
C GLY A 152 -20.88 -8.61 3.94
N ARG A 153 -20.53 -8.92 2.69
CA ARG A 153 -19.21 -9.51 2.34
C ARG A 153 -18.10 -8.46 2.47
N ARG A 154 -17.36 -8.51 3.58
CA ARG A 154 -16.03 -7.90 3.67
C ARG A 154 -15.01 -9.01 3.84
N SER A 155 -14.34 -9.40 2.75
CA SER A 155 -13.20 -10.32 2.84
C SER A 155 -11.92 -9.50 3.02
N PRO A 156 -11.29 -9.48 4.21
CA PRO A 156 -9.98 -8.85 4.37
C PRO A 156 -8.94 -9.65 3.56
N SER A 157 -8.05 -8.96 2.86
CA SER A 157 -6.88 -9.57 2.25
C SER A 157 -5.79 -9.79 3.30
N VAL A 158 -5.34 -11.03 3.45
CA VAL A 158 -4.24 -11.41 4.34
C VAL A 158 -3.00 -11.75 3.50
N THR A 159 -1.87 -11.15 3.85
CA THR A 159 -0.55 -11.45 3.30
C THR A 159 0.24 -12.21 4.36
N TRP A 160 0.65 -13.44 4.05
CA TRP A 160 1.52 -14.21 4.94
C TRP A 160 2.96 -13.72 4.83
N THR A 161 3.76 -13.85 5.89
CA THR A 161 5.18 -13.48 5.91
C THR A 161 6.04 -14.25 4.89
N ARG A 162 5.53 -15.37 4.35
CA ARG A 162 6.14 -16.09 3.22
C ARG A 162 5.39 -15.80 1.93
N TRP A 163 6.11 -15.22 0.95
CA TRP A 163 5.59 -14.92 -0.38
C TRP A 163 5.62 -16.15 -1.31
N PRO A 164 4.60 -16.40 -2.16
CA PRO A 164 4.61 -17.51 -3.10
C PRO A 164 5.61 -17.29 -4.26
N PRO A 165 6.43 -18.29 -4.65
CA PRO A 165 7.33 -18.16 -5.79
C PRO A 165 6.59 -17.78 -7.09
N GLY A 166 7.19 -16.94 -7.95
CA GLY A 166 6.69 -16.68 -9.32
C GLY A 166 5.74 -15.47 -9.50
N SER A 167 5.67 -14.55 -8.53
CA SER A 167 4.82 -13.36 -8.67
C SER A 167 5.39 -12.36 -9.67
N ARG A 168 4.55 -11.87 -10.60
CA ARG A 168 4.94 -10.85 -11.58
C ARG A 168 5.09 -9.49 -10.87
N LEU A 169 6.22 -8.83 -11.12
CA LEU A 169 6.51 -7.51 -10.57
C LEU A 169 5.99 -6.42 -11.52
N TRP A 170 5.22 -5.46 -10.99
CA TRP A 170 4.80 -4.27 -11.73
C TRP A 170 5.88 -3.19 -11.61
N PRO A 171 6.42 -2.63 -12.72
CA PRO A 171 7.35 -1.51 -12.67
C PRO A 171 6.65 -0.21 -12.25
N CYS A 172 7.28 0.60 -11.41
CA CYS A 172 6.70 1.86 -10.95
C CYS A 172 6.52 2.93 -12.03
N THR A 173 7.23 2.81 -13.15
CA THR A 173 7.13 3.73 -14.29
C THR A 173 5.84 3.54 -15.09
N ARG A 174 5.11 2.44 -14.88
CA ARG A 174 3.86 2.16 -15.60
C ARG A 174 2.68 2.79 -14.85
N THR A 175 2.13 3.85 -15.40
CA THR A 175 0.93 4.56 -14.90
C THR A 175 -0.30 4.23 -15.74
N ARG A 176 -1.49 4.38 -15.15
CA ARG A 176 -2.74 4.34 -15.93
C ARG A 176 -2.82 5.63 -16.75
N PRO A 177 -3.13 5.58 -18.05
CA PRO A 177 -3.41 6.80 -18.80
C PRO A 177 -4.61 7.52 -18.17
N PRO A 178 -4.67 8.86 -18.25
CA PRO A 178 -5.84 9.60 -17.78
C PRO A 178 -7.09 9.03 -18.47
N GLY A 179 -8.07 8.62 -17.66
CA GLY A 179 -9.37 8.19 -18.19
C GLY A 179 -10.08 9.37 -18.87
N PRO A 180 -11.04 9.11 -19.77
CA PRO A 180 -11.81 10.19 -20.36
C PRO A 180 -12.45 11.03 -19.25
N THR A 181 -12.26 12.35 -19.32
CA THR A 181 -12.98 13.32 -18.50
C THR A 181 -14.47 13.07 -18.67
N MET A 182 -15.15 12.63 -17.62
CA MET A 182 -16.61 12.53 -17.60
C MET A 182 -17.19 13.95 -17.53
N SER A 183 -17.10 14.70 -18.63
CA SER A 183 -17.87 15.92 -18.86
C SER A 183 -19.10 15.56 -19.68
N ARG A 184 -20.13 15.00 -19.03
CA ARG A 184 -21.53 15.13 -19.46
C ARG A 184 -22.46 14.62 -18.36
N PRO A 185 -23.43 15.43 -17.89
CA PRO A 185 -24.48 14.91 -17.03
C PRO A 185 -25.29 13.91 -17.86
N ARG A 186 -25.32 12.64 -17.42
CA ARG A 186 -26.31 11.69 -17.93
C ARG A 186 -27.67 12.17 -17.43
N THR A 187 -28.44 12.79 -18.32
CA THR A 187 -29.87 13.00 -18.13
C THR A 187 -30.50 11.63 -17.87
N ARG A 188 -31.14 11.49 -16.70
CA ARG A 188 -32.04 10.36 -16.44
C ARG A 188 -33.23 10.52 -17.39
N SER A 189 -33.47 9.52 -18.22
CA SER A 189 -34.81 9.30 -18.79
C SER A 189 -35.35 7.99 -18.19
N PRO A 190 -36.59 7.96 -17.69
CA PRO A 190 -37.16 6.80 -17.01
C PRO A 190 -37.87 5.92 -18.04
N THR A 191 -37.55 4.63 -18.12
CA THR A 191 -38.45 3.66 -18.76
C THR A 191 -38.26 2.23 -18.24
N THR A 192 -39.32 1.79 -17.57
CA THR A 192 -39.95 0.45 -17.64
C THR A 192 -39.17 -0.80 -17.21
N ASN A 193 -39.49 -1.24 -15.98
CA ASN A 193 -39.74 -2.64 -15.63
C ASN A 193 -40.55 -3.35 -16.73
N TRP A 194 -40.14 -4.55 -17.14
CA TRP A 194 -41.07 -5.65 -17.48
C TRP A 194 -40.43 -7.03 -17.17
N TRP A 195 -41.02 -7.73 -16.17
CA TRP A 195 -41.35 -9.17 -16.00
C TRP A 195 -40.32 -10.28 -16.35
N ALA A 196 -40.38 -11.52 -15.85
CA ALA A 196 -40.99 -12.24 -14.73
C ALA A 196 -40.54 -13.71 -14.92
N GLY A 197 -40.55 -14.49 -13.85
CA GLY A 197 -40.25 -15.92 -13.83
C GLY A 197 -39.97 -16.38 -12.42
#